data_AF-A0A1C6CL72-F1
#
_entry.id   AF-A0A1C6CL72-F1
#
_cell.length_a   1.000
_cell.length_b   1.000
_cell.length_c   1.000
_cell.angle_alpha   90.00
_cell.angle_beta   90.00
_cell.angle_gamma   90.00
#
_symmetry.space_group_name_H-M   'P 1'
#
loop_
_entity.id
_entity.type
_entity.pdbx_description
1 polymer ?
#
loop_
_entity_poly.entity_id
_entity_poly.type
_entity_poly.pdbx_seq_one_letter_code
_entity_poly.pdbx_strand_id
1 'polypeptide(L)' 'MPDMKKVEKLISILEERSGLDVREAVARNIHYLDGYESYLYKKEIEYLLETLDVEEEPPF' A
#
# COMPACT_ATOMS: atom_id res chain seq x y z
N MET A 1 1.35 10.87 -11.85
CA MET A 1 1.36 11.55 -10.54
C MET A 1 0.30 10.88 -9.68
N PRO A 2 0.67 10.38 -8.49
CA PRO A 2 -0.27 9.79 -7.53
C PRO A 2 -1.27 10.85 -7.04
N ASP A 3 -2.47 10.43 -6.67
CA ASP A 3 -3.43 11.30 -5.97
C ASP A 3 -3.11 11.27 -4.47
N MET A 4 -2.62 12.38 -3.93
CA MET A 4 -2.19 12.43 -2.52
C MET A 4 -3.32 12.12 -1.53
N LYS A 5 -4.58 12.41 -1.87
CA LYS A 5 -5.72 12.02 -1.01
C LYS A 5 -5.93 10.51 -1.01
N LYS A 6 -5.66 9.85 -2.12
CA LYS A 6 -5.67 8.39 -2.20
C LYS A 6 -4.48 7.78 -1.47
N VAL A 7 -3.30 8.41 -1.52
CA VAL A 7 -2.12 7.97 -0.76
C VAL A 7 -2.41 7.96 0.74
N GLU A 8 -2.92 9.07 1.28
CA GLU A 8 -3.29 9.17 2.71
C GLU A 8 -4.34 8.11 3.10
N LYS A 9 -5.33 7.90 2.24
CA LYS A 9 -6.37 6.90 2.47
C LYS A 9 -5.81 5.47 2.40
N LEU A 10 -4.92 5.18 1.46
CA LEU A 10 -4.24 3.90 1.32
C LEU A 10 -3.41 3.59 2.57
N ILE A 11 -2.60 4.55 3.03
CA ILE A 11 -1.81 4.41 4.28
C ILE A 11 -2.74 4.05 5.44
N SER A 12 -3.84 4.81 5.62
CA SER A 12 -4.80 4.55 6.69
C SER A 12 -5.40 3.13 6.61
N ILE A 13 -5.79 2.68 5.41
CA ILE A 13 -6.32 1.33 5.18
C ILE A 13 -5.28 0.26 5.55
N LEU A 14 -4.03 0.46 5.11
CA LEU A 14 -2.95 -0.49 5.35
C LEU A 14 -2.58 -0.56 6.82
N GLU A 15 -2.44 0.56 7.52
CA GLU A 15 -2.16 0.61 8.96
C GLU A 15 -3.30 -0.04 9.77
N GLU A 16 -4.56 0.29 9.48
CA GLU A 16 -5.72 -0.26 10.19
C GLU A 16 -5.84 -1.78 10.04
N ARG A 17 -5.65 -2.30 8.82
CA ARG A 17 -5.84 -3.73 8.54
C ARG A 17 -4.64 -4.59 8.88
N SER A 18 -3.42 -4.04 8.76
CA SER A 18 -2.19 -4.78 9.05
C SER A 18 -1.83 -4.75 10.54
N GLY A 19 -2.12 -3.64 11.23
CA GLY A 19 -1.57 -3.36 12.56
C GLY A 19 -0.04 -3.17 12.56
N LEU A 20 0.55 -2.90 11.39
CA LEU A 20 1.99 -2.73 11.18
C LEU A 20 2.34 -1.25 10.97
N ASP A 21 3.65 -0.95 11.01
CA ASP A 21 4.16 0.32 10.52
C ASP A 21 3.91 0.46 9.01
N VAL A 22 3.77 1.70 8.54
CA VAL A 22 3.49 2.01 7.14
C VAL A 22 4.45 1.32 6.16
N ARG A 23 5.74 1.18 6.51
CA ARG A 23 6.72 0.54 5.62
C ARG A 23 6.41 -0.95 5.40
N GLU A 24 6.19 -1.68 6.50
CA GLU A 24 5.85 -3.10 6.42
C GLU A 24 4.45 -3.33 5.84
N ALA A 25 3.50 -2.45 6.16
CA ALA A 25 2.15 -2.53 5.63
C ALA A 25 2.10 -2.31 4.11
N VAL A 26 2.90 -1.38 3.58
CA VAL A 26 3.04 -1.13 2.14
C VAL A 26 3.75 -2.29 1.43
N ALA A 27 4.84 -2.80 2.00
CA ALA A 27 5.54 -3.95 1.44
C ALA A 27 4.60 -5.17 1.33
N ARG A 28 3.71 -5.36 2.30
CA ARG A 28 2.76 -6.49 2.37
C ARG A 28 1.35 -6.14 1.89
N ASN A 29 1.18 -5.08 1.10
CA ASN A 29 -0.13 -4.55 0.73
C ASN A 29 -1.07 -5.62 0.11
N ILE A 30 -0.51 -6.58 -0.65
CA ILE A 30 -1.26 -7.66 -1.29
C ILE A 30 -2.03 -8.56 -0.31
N HIS A 31 -1.61 -8.60 0.95
CA HIS A 31 -2.29 -9.37 2.00
C HIS A 31 -3.48 -8.63 2.62
N TYR A 32 -3.55 -7.30 2.44
CA TYR A 32 -4.52 -6.44 3.14
C TYR A 32 -5.52 -5.76 2.21
N LEU A 33 -5.20 -5.70 0.92
CA LEU A 33 -6.05 -5.15 -0.13
C LEU A 33 -6.73 -6.27 -0.91
N ASP A 34 -8.00 -6.08 -1.23
CA ASP A 34 -8.69 -6.94 -2.20
C ASP A 34 -8.29 -6.59 -3.64
N GLY A 35 -8.68 -7.42 -4.61
CA GLY A 35 -8.32 -7.21 -6.01
C GLY A 35 -8.84 -5.89 -6.62
N TYR A 36 -9.95 -5.35 -6.11
CA TYR A 36 -10.47 -4.05 -6.55
C TYR A 36 -9.65 -2.91 -5.95
N GLU A 37 -9.30 -2.99 -4.67
CA GLU A 37 -8.47 -2.02 -3.97
C GLU A 37 -7.06 -1.97 -4.55
N SER A 38 -6.43 -3.12 -4.79
CA SER A 38 -5.11 -3.20 -5.43
C SER A 38 -5.12 -2.55 -6.83
N TYR A 39 -6.20 -2.72 -7.59
CA TYR A 39 -6.38 -2.03 -8.86
C TYR A 39 -6.60 -0.51 -8.69
N LEU A 40 -7.47 -0.12 -7.75
CA LEU A 40 -7.86 1.27 -7.51
C LEU A 40 -6.69 2.15 -7.03
N TYR A 41 -5.78 1.56 -6.26
CA TYR A 41 -4.64 2.22 -5.63
C TYR A 41 -3.30 1.86 -6.26
N LYS A 42 -3.27 1.15 -7.40
CA LYS A 42 -2.03 0.67 -8.02
C LYS A 42 -0.92 1.73 -8.11
N LYS A 43 -1.27 2.94 -8.58
CA LYS A 43 -0.31 4.05 -8.73
C LYS A 43 0.18 4.58 -7.39
N GLU A 44 -0.69 4.59 -6.39
CA GLU A 44 -0.37 5.01 -5.03
C GLU A 44 0.50 3.97 -4.31
N ILE A 45 0.27 2.67 -4.54
CA ILE A 45 1.12 1.58 -4.06
C ILE A 45 2.52 1.70 -4.67
N GLU A 46 2.62 1.79 -6.00
CA GLU A 46 3.91 1.97 -6.71
C GLU A 46 4.66 3.21 -6.20
N TYR A 47 3.96 4.33 -5.99
CA TYR A 47 4.54 5.54 -5.43
C TYR A 47 5.07 5.36 -4.00
N LEU A 48 4.33 4.66 -3.13
CA LEU A 48 4.75 4.42 -1.75
C LEU A 48 5.92 3.45 -1.67
N LEU A 49 5.94 2.40 -2.50
CA LEU A 49 7.08 1.47 -2.61
C LEU A 49 8.37 2.23 -2.95
N GLU A 50 8.33 3.10 -3.97
CA GLU A 50 9.46 3.93 -4.38
C GLU A 50 9.84 4.97 -3.31
N THR A 51 8.86 5.66 -2.73
CA THR A 51 9.11 6.75 -1.77
C THR A 51 9.67 6.23 -0.43
N LEU A 52 9.21 5.07 0.01
CA LEU A 52 9.64 4.45 1.26
C LEU A 52 10.89 3.56 1.07
N ASP A 53 11.33 3.37 -0.17
CA ASP A 53 12.45 2.49 -0.54
C ASP A 53 12.23 1.07 0.01
N VAL A 54 11.08 0.48 -0.37
CA VAL A 54 10.68 -0.88 0.01
C VAL A 54 10.15 -1.64 -1.20
N GLU A 55 10.40 -2.95 -1.25
CA GLU A 55 9.89 -3.83 -2.30
C GLU A 55 8.59 -4.53 -1.85
N GLU A 56 7.71 -4.83 -2.81
CA GLU A 56 6.49 -5.59 -2.54
C GLU A 56 6.84 -7.05 -2.22
N GLU A 57 6.39 -7.53 -1.06
CA GLU A 57 6.54 -8.92 -0.67
C GLU A 57 5.56 -9.81 -1.46
N PRO A 58 6.04 -10.91 -2.08
CA PRO A 58 5.16 -11.82 -2.80
C PRO A 58 4.23 -12.60 -1.85
N PRO A 59 3.03 -12.99 -2.31
CA PRO A 59 2.12 -13.79 -1.50
C PRO A 59 2.65 -15.22 -1.40
N PHE A 60 3.11 -15.63 -0.22
CA PHE A 60 3.55 -16.99 0.08
C PHE A 60 2.37 -17.92 0.43
#